data_AF-A0A961J604-F1
#
_entry.id   AF-A0A961J604-F1
#
_cell.length_a   1.000
_cell.length_b   1.000
_cell.length_c   1.000
_cell.angle_alpha   90.00
_cell.angle_beta   90.00
_cell.angle_gamma   90.00
#
_symmetry.space_group_name_H-M   'P 1'
#
loop_
_entity.id
_entity.type
_entity.pdbx_description
1 polymer ?
#
loop_
_entity_poly.entity_id
_entity_poly.type
_entity_poly.pdbx_seq_one_letter_code
_entity_poly.pdbx_strand_id
1 'polypeptide(L)' 'MNQYLTFTRTAIELRRLPLAVRIDLDIAGIEDKVAARAVYGR' A
#
# COMPACT_ATOMS: atom_id res chain seq x y z
N MET A 1 17.01 -5.30 5.59
CA MET A 1 15.54 -5.47 5.68
C MET A 1 15.06 -6.03 4.35
N ASN A 2 14.26 -7.09 4.33
CA ASN A 2 13.80 -7.69 3.07
C ASN A 2 12.67 -6.84 2.48
N GLN A 3 12.98 -6.02 1.48
CA GLN A 3 12.04 -5.08 0.86
C GLN A 3 10.79 -5.76 0.31
N TYR A 4 10.92 -7.02 -0.17
CA TYR A 4 9.77 -7.81 -0.61
C TYR A 4 8.78 -8.07 0.53
N LEU A 5 9.26 -8.47 1.71
CA LEU A 5 8.41 -8.67 2.88
C LEU A 5 7.75 -7.37 3.34
N THR A 6 8.47 -6.24 3.28
CA THR A 6 7.91 -4.93 3.60
C THR A 6 6.81 -4.55 2.61
N PHE A 7 7.06 -4.72 1.30
CA PHE A 7 6.07 -4.47 0.25
C PHE A 7 4.80 -5.30 0.46
N THR A 8 4.93 -6.61 0.66
CA THR A 8 3.77 -7.49 0.86
C THR A 8 2.98 -7.11 2.11
N ARG A 9 3.66 -6.75 3.20
CA ARG A 9 3.01 -6.28 4.44
C ARG A 9 2.26 -4.97 4.20
N THR A 10 2.91 -3.98 3.61
CA THR A 10 2.30 -2.68 3.31
C THR A 10 1.08 -2.84 2.39
N ALA A 11 1.17 -3.64 1.33
CA ALA A 11 0.04 -3.89 0.43
C ALA A 11 -1.15 -4.55 1.15
N ILE A 12 -0.89 -5.51 2.06
CA ILE A 12 -1.94 -6.14 2.87
C ILE A 12 -2.58 -5.13 3.82
N GLU A 13 -1.79 -4.27 4.47
CA GLU A 13 -2.29 -3.23 5.36
C GLU A 13 -3.16 -2.23 4.63
N LEU A 14 -2.74 -1.76 3.44
CA LEU A 14 -3.56 -0.87 2.61
C LEU A 14 -4.91 -1.50 2.23
N ARG A 15 -4.94 -2.79 1.91
CA ARG A 15 -6.19 -3.51 1.59
C ARG A 15 -7.10 -3.72 2.80
N ARG A 16 -6.54 -3.74 4.02
CA ARG A 16 -7.29 -3.87 5.27
C ARG A 16 -7.93 -2.56 5.70
N LEU A 17 -7.52 -1.43 5.14
CA LEU A 17 -8.16 -0.15 5.41
C LEU A 17 -9.63 -0.18 4.96
N PRO A 18 -10.55 0.44 5.72
CA PRO A 18 -11.92 0.63 5.28
C PRO A 18 -11.98 1.32 3.91
N LEU A 19 -12.97 0.95 3.09
CA LEU A 19 -13.11 1.52 1.74
C LEU A 19 -13.17 3.05 1.76
N ALA A 20 -13.88 3.64 2.73
CA ALA A 20 -13.94 5.09 2.91
C ALA A 20 -12.53 5.71 3.07
N VAL A 21 -11.70 5.13 3.94
CA VAL A 21 -10.31 5.58 4.16
C VAL A 21 -9.46 5.42 2.90
N ARG A 22 -9.63 4.31 2.16
CA ARG A 22 -8.90 4.08 0.90
C ARG A 22 -9.30 5.08 -0.18
N ILE A 23 -10.56 5.51 -0.21
CA ILE A 23 -11.06 6.53 -1.13
C ILE A 23 -10.56 7.91 -0.69
N ASP A 24 -10.63 8.23 0.60
CA ASP A 24 -10.14 9.51 1.16
C ASP A 24 -8.64 9.71 0.89
N LEU A 25 -7.86 8.63 0.95
CA LEU A 25 -6.43 8.62 0.62
C LEU A 25 -6.16 8.51 -0.89
N ASP A 26 -7.19 8.36 -1.72
CA ASP A 26 -7.10 8.15 -3.17
C ASP A 26 -6.22 6.95 -3.57
N ILE A 27 -6.27 5.87 -2.78
CA ILE A 27 -5.45 4.67 -2.98
C ILE A 27 -6.24 3.45 -3.46
N ALA A 28 -7.57 3.54 -3.47
CA ALA A 28 -8.43 2.43 -3.88
C ALA A 28 -8.13 1.99 -5.33
N GLY A 29 -7.60 0.78 -5.50
CA GLY A 29 -7.22 0.21 -6.80
C GLY A 29 -5.80 0.56 -7.26
N ILE A 30 -5.02 1.32 -6.48
CA ILE A 30 -3.61 1.62 -6.76
C ILE A 30 -2.67 1.20 -5.62
N GLU A 31 -3.12 0.32 -4.72
CA GLU A 31 -2.40 -0.05 -3.49
C GLU A 31 -1.00 -0.56 -3.77
N ASP A 32 -0.82 -1.33 -4.84
CA ASP A 32 0.50 -1.88 -5.20
C ASP A 32 1.47 -0.75 -5.62
N LYS A 33 0.99 0.32 -6.26
CA LYS A 33 1.81 1.49 -6.59
C LYS A 33 2.18 2.29 -5.34
N VAL A 34 1.23 2.44 -4.42
CA VAL A 34 1.43 3.14 -3.15
C VAL A 34 2.42 2.37 -2.28
N ALA A 35 2.25 1.06 -2.14
CA ALA A 35 3.17 0.19 -1.44
C ALA A 35 4.57 0.19 -2.08
N ALA A 36 4.64 0.16 -3.41
CA ALA A 36 5.91 0.25 -4.12
C ALA A 36 6.62 1.60 -3.86
N ARG A 37 5.89 2.71 -3.89
CA ARG A 37 6.45 4.02 -3.58
C ARG A 37 6.89 4.14 -2.13
N ALA A 38 6.12 3.62 -1.18
CA ALA A 38 6.45 3.64 0.24
C ALA A 38 7.71 2.83 0.58
N VAL A 39 7.92 1.70 -0.10
CA VAL A 39 9.03 0.78 0.20
C VAL A 39 10.28 1.05 -0.63
N TYR A 40 10.10 1.37 -1.92
CA TYR A 40 11.20 1.54 -2.87
C TYR A 40 11.50 3.00 -3.20
N GLY A 41 10.64 3.95 -2.81
CA GLY A 41 10.81 5.38 -3.08
C GLY A 41 10.71 5.79 -4.56
N ARG A 42 10.11 4.94 -5.40
CA ARG A 42 10.04 5.09 -6.85
C ARG A 42 8.74 5.73 -7.33
#